data_AF-A0A2D5EFW4-F1
#
_entry.id   AF-A0A2D5EFW4-F1
#
_cell.length_a   1.000
_cell.length_b   1.000
_cell.length_c   1.000
_cell.angle_alpha   90.00
_cell.angle_beta   90.00
_cell.angle_gamma   90.00
#
_symmetry.space_group_name_H-M   'P 1'
#
loop_
_entity.id
_entity.type
_entity.pdbx_description
1 polymer ?
#
loop_
_entity_poly.entity_id
_entity_poly.type
_entity_poly.pdbx_seq_one_letter_code
_entity_poly.pdbx_strand_id
1 'polypeptide(L)'
;MSDLEENKEASSLITLQLDIGEREFQSLDEMQEWMNQERSFFAWMETGSKNDGNAAHAWNATNQWFNFVQQYIQQSRQHQNNEAQLQNIEKNFKNQINQHLQKGHLITSKNPDAIFCKNLAGEENEVVACYAIANLLDIPSNQNSPKALKGAFYAFQYRQGATSTVESQAEALEALSSEWNGRFNQQHLGLRAQNEALIEEIGDLREQFSNLKQEIAAQKEEQVTAFNTQIEESEKTLSDIAHTYDEKLALQASVQYWSDKRDLHTRVMWWVGGSTLLLAALTGGGFVLAAHKLLQVTVSEVELWRLGVMLAISTFGIWVTRLSAKIFISNLHLRTDADERVTMIQTYLALLREGSGPMDEERQLILQTLFRPSSTGFIKDDGPSSFHELVTNVLNKK
;
A
#
# COMPACT_ATOMS: atom_id res chain seq x y z
N MET A 1 28.28 37.58 -9.86
CA MET A 1 28.99 36.43 -10.45
C MET A 1 30.46 36.70 -10.24
N SER A 2 31.05 35.87 -9.40
CA SER A 2 32.48 35.75 -9.08
C SER A 2 33.13 36.96 -8.40
N ASP A 3 33.06 36.91 -7.08
CA ASP A 3 34.17 37.18 -6.17
C ASP A 3 35.53 37.02 -6.85
N LEU A 4 36.28 38.12 -6.91
CA LEU A 4 37.73 38.08 -6.98
C LEU A 4 38.20 38.05 -5.53
N GLU A 5 38.25 36.85 -4.96
CA GLU A 5 39.13 36.55 -3.84
C GLU A 5 40.55 36.81 -4.32
N GLU A 6 41.01 38.03 -4.09
CA GLU A 6 42.42 38.35 -4.05
C GLU A 6 42.98 37.56 -2.87
N ASN A 7 43.51 36.39 -3.19
CA ASN A 7 44.26 35.49 -2.32
C ASN A 7 45.47 36.27 -1.80
N LYS A 8 45.26 37.09 -0.76
CA LYS A 8 46.32 37.61 0.09
C LYS A 8 46.97 36.37 0.69
N GLU A 9 48.08 35.94 0.07
CA GLU A 9 49.06 35.08 0.71
C GLU A 9 49.18 35.55 2.16
N ALA A 10 48.73 34.71 3.09
CA ALA A 10 48.80 35.01 4.50
C ALA A 10 50.28 35.28 4.79
N SER A 11 50.63 36.55 5.01
CA SER A 11 52.03 36.93 5.22
C SER A 11 52.56 36.16 6.41
N SER A 12 53.45 35.21 6.15
CA SER A 12 54.17 34.45 7.17
C SER A 12 54.80 35.41 8.18
N LEU A 13 54.58 35.21 9.48
CA LEU A 13 55.24 36.04 10.49
C LEU A 13 56.74 35.71 10.55
N ILE A 14 57.05 34.42 10.66
CA ILE A 14 58.44 33.94 10.71
C ILE A 14 58.52 32.45 10.37
N THR A 15 59.56 32.07 9.62
CA THR A 15 59.94 30.68 9.39
C THR A 15 61.20 30.35 10.19
N LEU A 16 61.15 29.24 10.94
CA LEU A 16 62.25 28.75 11.78
C LEU A 16 62.74 27.38 11.30
N GLN A 17 64.06 27.20 11.30
CA GLN A 17 64.67 25.88 11.19
C GLN A 17 64.68 25.22 12.57
N LEU A 18 64.02 24.07 12.69
CA LEU A 18 64.01 23.24 13.90
C LEU A 18 64.73 21.91 13.63
N ASP A 19 64.81 21.06 14.65
CA ASP A 19 65.44 19.74 14.63
C ASP A 19 64.72 18.74 13.69
N ILE A 20 63.41 18.88 13.55
CA ILE A 20 62.57 18.04 12.69
C ILE A 20 62.29 18.65 11.31
N GLY A 21 62.89 19.81 10.99
CA GLY A 21 62.69 20.53 9.72
C GLY A 21 62.24 21.98 9.91
N GLU A 22 61.84 22.60 8.80
CA GLU A 22 61.33 23.97 8.80
C GLU A 22 59.91 24.04 9.35
N ARG A 23 59.63 25.09 10.12
CA ARG A 23 58.28 25.40 10.61
C ARG A 23 57.99 26.88 10.42
N GLU A 24 56.86 27.14 9.79
CA GLU A 24 56.32 28.48 9.60
C GLU A 24 55.31 28.82 10.69
N PHE A 25 55.32 30.07 11.14
CA PHE A 25 54.33 30.63 12.07
C PHE A 25 53.63 31.80 11.40
N GLN A 26 52.30 31.83 11.49
CA GLN A 26 51.45 32.86 10.90
C GLN A 26 51.19 34.01 11.88
N SER A 27 51.32 33.78 13.18
CA SER A 27 51.10 34.80 14.21
C SER A 27 51.91 34.58 15.48
N LEU A 28 52.05 35.65 16.28
CA LEU A 28 52.72 35.57 17.59
C LEU A 28 51.93 34.70 18.58
N ASP A 29 50.61 34.62 18.42
CA ASP A 29 49.75 33.83 19.30
C ASP A 29 49.84 32.33 18.97
N GLU A 30 49.95 31.96 17.68
CA GLU A 30 50.25 30.59 17.27
C GLU A 30 51.61 30.14 17.82
N MET A 31 52.62 31.01 17.73
CA MET A 31 53.94 30.73 18.29
C MET A 31 53.90 30.55 19.81
N GLN A 32 53.10 31.36 20.52
CA GLN A 32 52.91 31.24 21.97
C GLN A 32 52.20 29.93 22.34
N GLU A 33 51.21 29.51 21.57
CA GLU A 33 50.48 28.27 21.83
C GLU A 33 51.38 27.04 21.62
N TRP A 34 52.12 27.01 20.50
CA TRP A 34 53.12 25.96 20.27
C TRP A 34 54.14 25.89 21.41
N MET A 35 54.63 27.04 21.87
CA MET A 35 55.54 27.12 23.00
C MET A 35 54.98 26.50 24.29
N ASN A 36 53.70 26.70 24.56
CA ASN A 36 53.04 26.10 25.73
C ASN A 36 52.99 24.57 25.62
N GLN A 37 52.72 24.04 24.42
CA GLN A 37 52.68 22.60 24.16
C GLN A 37 54.06 21.95 24.33
N GLU A 38 55.11 22.58 23.82
CA GLU A 38 56.49 22.10 23.98
C GLU A 38 56.92 22.12 25.45
N ARG A 39 56.66 23.22 26.17
CA ARG A 39 56.96 23.28 27.62
C ARG A 39 56.23 22.19 28.40
N SER A 40 54.97 21.92 28.07
CA SER A 40 54.19 20.83 28.68
C SER A 40 54.81 19.46 28.39
N PHE A 41 55.24 19.21 27.16
CA PHE A 41 55.90 17.96 26.80
C PHE A 41 57.18 17.73 27.60
N PHE A 42 58.01 18.76 27.81
CA PHE A 42 59.29 18.66 28.52
C PHE A 42 59.21 18.83 30.05
N ALA A 43 58.01 18.87 30.63
CA ALA A 43 57.84 19.02 32.09
C ALA A 43 58.56 17.92 32.92
N TRP A 44 58.77 16.74 32.33
CA TRP A 44 59.55 15.67 32.94
C TRP A 44 61.03 16.06 33.15
N MET A 45 61.64 16.81 32.22
CA MET A 45 63.01 17.30 32.36
C MET A 45 63.13 18.33 33.46
N GLU A 46 62.15 19.23 33.55
CA GLU A 46 62.11 20.21 34.64
C GLU A 46 61.98 19.50 36.00
N THR A 47 61.17 18.44 36.07
CA THR A 47 61.03 17.63 37.29
C THR A 47 62.34 16.92 37.64
N GLY A 48 63.00 16.29 36.67
CA GLY A 48 64.33 15.67 36.85
C GLY A 48 65.39 16.68 37.31
N SER A 49 65.38 17.90 36.76
CA SER A 49 66.34 18.95 37.08
C SER A 49 66.33 19.40 38.55
N LYS A 50 65.18 19.27 39.23
CA LYS A 50 65.04 19.64 40.64
C LYS A 50 65.73 18.63 41.57
N ASN A 51 65.99 17.43 41.08
CA ASN A 51 66.43 16.28 41.88
C ASN A 51 67.90 15.88 41.65
N ASP A 52 68.56 16.41 40.61
CA ASP A 52 69.95 16.08 40.26
C ASP A 52 70.64 17.21 39.47
N GLY A 53 71.88 17.53 39.82
CA GLY A 53 72.62 18.64 39.19
C GLY A 53 72.97 18.43 37.72
N ASN A 54 73.23 17.19 37.29
CA ASN A 54 73.46 16.89 35.87
C ASN A 54 72.15 16.88 35.07
N ALA A 55 71.05 16.41 35.68
CA ALA A 55 69.73 16.58 35.09
C ALA A 55 69.40 18.07 34.89
N ALA A 56 69.82 18.92 35.83
CA ALA A 56 69.73 20.37 35.67
C ALA A 56 70.59 20.89 34.53
N HIS A 57 71.81 20.37 34.33
CA HIS A 57 72.63 20.73 33.18
C HIS A 57 71.97 20.35 31.84
N ALA A 58 71.40 19.15 31.73
CA ALA A 58 70.67 18.70 30.54
C ALA A 58 69.43 19.56 30.25
N TRP A 59 68.65 19.87 31.29
CA TRP A 59 67.51 20.77 31.20
C TRP A 59 67.92 22.19 30.79
N ASN A 60 68.95 22.75 31.41
CA ASN A 60 69.43 24.09 31.08
C ASN A 60 69.96 24.18 29.64
N ALA A 61 70.57 23.10 29.13
CA ALA A 61 71.00 23.04 27.74
C ALA A 61 69.81 22.99 26.78
N THR A 62 68.78 22.20 27.05
CA THR A 62 67.63 21.98 26.15
C THR A 62 66.53 23.05 26.25
N ASN A 63 66.37 23.72 27.38
CA ASN A 63 65.33 24.74 27.62
C ASN A 63 65.73 26.14 27.13
N GLN A 64 66.99 26.36 26.75
CA GLN A 64 67.49 27.70 26.37
C GLN A 64 66.68 28.35 25.25
N TRP A 65 66.30 27.57 24.24
CA TRP A 65 65.53 28.09 23.11
C TRP A 65 64.12 28.54 23.48
N PHE A 66 63.53 27.98 24.55
CA PHE A 66 62.23 28.46 25.04
C PHE A 66 62.32 29.92 25.53
N ASN A 67 63.46 30.33 26.08
CA ASN A 67 63.66 31.71 26.50
C ASN A 67 63.84 32.65 25.30
N PHE A 68 64.51 32.19 24.23
CA PHE A 68 64.65 32.97 23.01
C PHE A 68 63.29 33.25 22.36
N VAL A 69 62.42 32.24 22.28
CA VAL A 69 61.08 32.42 21.72
C VAL A 69 60.25 33.39 22.58
N GLN A 70 60.29 33.25 23.91
CA GLN A 70 59.56 34.16 24.80
C GLN A 70 60.06 35.60 24.69
N GLN A 71 61.38 35.82 24.60
CA GLN A 71 61.96 37.14 24.39
C GLN A 71 61.56 37.72 23.03
N TYR A 72 61.56 36.92 21.97
CA TYR A 72 61.10 37.33 20.64
C TYR A 72 59.64 37.77 20.65
N ILE A 73 58.75 36.99 21.28
CA ILE A 73 57.32 37.34 21.40
C ILE A 73 57.15 38.67 22.17
N GLN A 74 57.84 38.83 23.29
CA GLN A 74 57.74 40.05 24.11
C GLN A 74 58.28 41.28 23.37
N GLN A 75 59.45 41.21 22.77
CA GLN A 75 60.06 42.32 22.04
C GLN A 75 59.25 42.68 20.78
N SER A 76 58.75 41.68 20.06
CA SER A 76 57.87 41.91 18.89
C SER A 76 56.57 42.61 19.29
N ARG A 77 55.97 42.26 20.44
CA ARG A 77 54.79 42.96 20.98
C ARG A 77 55.09 44.39 21.44
N GLN A 78 56.27 44.63 22.02
CA GLN A 78 56.66 45.96 22.50
C GLN A 78 56.97 46.94 21.35
N HIS A 79 57.48 46.44 20.23
CA HIS A 79 57.95 47.25 19.10
C HIS A 79 57.09 47.11 17.84
N GLN A 80 55.82 46.73 17.96
CA GLN A 80 54.90 46.50 16.82
C GLN A 80 54.82 47.65 15.81
N ASN A 81 55.06 48.89 16.27
CA ASN A 81 54.98 50.10 15.44
C ASN A 81 56.33 50.54 14.85
N ASN A 82 57.41 49.76 15.02
CA ASN A 82 58.75 50.10 14.53
C ASN A 82 59.34 48.97 13.69
N GLU A 83 59.14 49.05 12.37
CA GLU A 83 59.54 48.03 11.40
C GLU A 83 61.05 47.74 11.39
N ALA A 84 61.90 48.78 11.48
CA ALA A 84 63.35 48.61 11.54
C ALA A 84 63.79 47.85 12.81
N GLN A 85 63.11 48.09 13.93
CA GLN A 85 63.37 47.35 15.17
C GLN A 85 62.90 45.90 15.06
N LEU A 86 61.73 45.63 14.45
CA LEU A 86 61.20 44.28 14.24
C LEU A 86 62.13 43.43 13.37
N GLN A 87 62.68 43.98 12.27
CA GLN A 87 63.65 43.27 11.42
C GLN A 87 64.92 42.88 12.20
N ASN A 88 65.41 43.77 13.06
CA ASN A 88 66.57 43.48 13.91
C ASN A 88 66.26 42.40 14.96
N ILE A 89 65.09 42.46 15.59
CA ILE A 89 64.61 41.45 16.55
C ILE A 89 64.51 40.07 15.86
N GLU A 90 63.88 40.00 14.69
CA GLU A 90 63.73 38.77 13.92
C GLU A 90 65.08 38.17 13.53
N LYS A 91 66.00 39.00 12.99
CA LYS A 91 67.34 38.57 12.62
C LYS A 91 68.12 38.01 13.82
N ASN A 92 68.08 38.70 14.96
CA ASN A 92 68.74 38.26 16.18
C ASN A 92 68.16 36.94 16.69
N PHE A 93 66.84 36.81 16.69
CA PHE A 93 66.15 35.60 17.12
C PHE A 93 66.48 34.40 16.21
N LYS A 94 66.42 34.56 14.88
CA LYS A 94 66.83 33.52 13.92
C LYS A 94 68.27 33.09 14.16
N ASN A 95 69.18 34.03 14.42
CA ASN A 95 70.57 33.71 14.74
C ASN A 95 70.70 32.89 16.03
N GLN A 96 69.95 33.23 17.09
CA GLN A 96 69.98 32.48 18.35
C GLN A 96 69.45 31.04 18.19
N ILE A 97 68.33 30.87 17.48
CA ILE A 97 67.75 29.55 17.19
C ILE A 97 68.71 28.72 16.35
N ASN A 98 69.25 29.27 15.27
CA ASN A 98 70.19 28.56 14.39
C ASN A 98 71.47 28.16 15.12
N GLN A 99 72.01 29.01 15.99
CA GLN A 99 73.16 28.66 16.83
C GLN A 99 72.84 27.53 17.82
N HIS A 100 71.63 27.50 18.37
CA HIS A 100 71.21 26.45 19.30
C HIS A 100 70.97 25.11 18.59
N LEU A 101 70.39 25.16 17.39
CA LEU A 101 70.23 24.02 16.50
C LEU A 101 71.57 23.43 16.08
N GLN A 102 72.54 24.27 15.69
CA GLN A 102 73.90 23.83 15.31
C GLN A 102 74.65 23.14 16.45
N LYS A 103 74.34 23.48 17.71
CA LYS A 103 74.88 22.78 18.89
C LYS A 103 74.24 21.41 19.13
N GLY A 104 73.16 21.08 18.43
CA GLY A 104 72.40 19.83 18.64
C GLY A 104 71.57 19.82 19.91
N HIS A 105 71.38 20.97 20.58
CA HIS A 105 70.63 21.04 21.84
C HIS A 105 69.16 21.46 21.66
N LEU A 106 68.81 21.98 20.48
CA LEU A 106 67.42 22.23 20.13
C LEU A 106 66.75 20.90 19.83
N ILE A 107 65.79 20.52 20.66
CA ILE A 107 64.98 19.33 20.46
C ILE A 107 63.51 19.66 20.69
N THR A 108 62.63 19.16 19.81
CA THR A 108 61.18 19.36 19.91
C THR A 108 60.46 18.08 20.32
N SER A 109 59.20 18.22 20.73
CA SER A 109 58.33 17.15 21.19
C SER A 109 58.12 16.01 20.19
N LYS A 110 58.37 16.24 18.90
CA LYS A 110 58.25 15.25 17.84
C LYS A 110 59.57 14.52 17.54
N ASN A 111 60.67 14.92 18.16
CA ASN A 111 61.95 14.26 17.96
C ASN A 111 61.92 12.84 18.55
N PRO A 112 62.36 11.81 17.82
CA PRO A 112 62.42 10.43 18.32
C PRO A 112 63.16 10.30 19.66
N ASP A 113 64.26 11.04 19.83
CA ASP A 113 65.09 10.99 21.04
C ASP A 113 64.36 11.60 22.24
N ALA A 114 63.59 12.67 22.00
CA ALA A 114 62.75 13.30 23.01
C ALA A 114 61.60 12.38 23.44
N ILE A 115 60.97 11.70 22.48
CA ILE A 115 59.89 10.74 22.75
C ILE A 115 60.41 9.55 23.54
N PHE A 116 61.56 8.98 23.13
CA PHE A 116 62.22 7.89 23.85
C PHE A 116 62.51 8.28 25.31
N CYS A 117 63.14 9.44 25.52
CA CYS A 117 63.49 9.89 26.86
C CYS A 117 62.24 10.21 27.69
N LYS A 118 61.17 10.75 27.10
CA LYS A 118 59.90 10.96 27.79
C LYS A 118 59.28 9.64 28.27
N ASN A 119 59.30 8.60 27.44
CA ASN A 119 58.79 7.28 27.82
C ASN A 119 59.65 6.69 28.95
N LEU A 120 60.97 6.79 28.83
CA LEU A 120 61.91 6.36 29.86
C LEU A 120 61.70 7.09 31.20
N ALA A 121 61.29 8.36 31.16
CA ALA A 121 60.98 9.13 32.37
C ALA A 121 59.78 8.53 33.12
N GLY A 122 58.78 8.01 32.41
CA GLY A 122 57.60 7.37 33.00
C GLY A 122 57.82 5.92 33.44
N GLU A 123 58.67 5.17 32.74
CA GLU A 123 58.97 3.76 33.06
C GLU A 123 59.97 3.60 34.20
N GLU A 124 60.98 4.47 34.26
CA GLU A 124 62.12 4.33 35.14
C GLU A 124 62.21 5.46 36.16
N ASN A 125 62.71 6.62 35.72
CA ASN A 125 62.86 7.81 36.55
C ASN A 125 63.22 9.02 35.68
N GLU A 126 62.71 10.20 36.03
CA GLU A 126 62.96 11.43 35.30
C GLU A 126 64.45 11.80 35.26
N VAL A 127 65.20 11.55 36.34
CA VAL A 127 66.65 11.81 36.37
C VAL A 127 67.38 10.88 35.40
N VAL A 128 66.99 9.60 35.32
CA VAL A 128 67.60 8.63 34.38
C VAL A 128 67.32 9.05 32.94
N ALA A 129 66.09 9.49 32.65
CA ALA A 129 65.74 10.05 31.35
C ALA A 129 66.52 11.32 31.01
N CYS A 130 66.77 12.21 31.98
CA CYS A 130 67.61 13.38 31.78
C CYS A 130 69.07 13.02 31.44
N TYR A 131 69.61 11.95 32.05
CA TYR A 131 70.92 11.44 31.66
C TYR A 131 70.89 10.78 30.28
N ALA A 132 69.81 10.08 29.92
CA ALA A 132 69.67 9.50 28.59
C ALA A 132 69.69 10.58 27.50
N ILE A 133 68.87 11.63 27.64
CA ILE A 133 68.85 12.73 26.66
C ILE A 133 70.17 13.51 26.65
N ALA A 134 70.85 13.66 27.79
CA ALA A 134 72.18 14.27 27.82
C ALA A 134 73.20 13.48 26.98
N ASN A 135 73.15 12.14 27.04
CA ASN A 135 74.01 11.30 26.21
C ASN A 135 73.59 11.28 24.73
N LEU A 136 72.29 11.38 24.42
CA LEU A 136 71.80 11.44 23.03
C LEU A 136 72.10 12.77 22.35
N LEU A 137 72.22 13.85 23.11
CA LEU A 137 72.55 15.18 22.58
C LEU A 137 74.01 15.58 22.83
N ASP A 138 74.84 14.64 23.29
CA ASP A 138 76.25 14.85 23.62
C ASP A 138 76.50 16.05 24.58
N ILE A 139 75.56 16.28 25.51
CA ILE A 139 75.63 17.32 26.54
C ILE A 139 76.57 16.84 27.66
N PRO A 140 77.63 17.60 28.00
CA PRO A 140 78.55 17.23 29.07
C PRO A 140 77.84 17.05 30.41
N SER A 141 78.01 15.87 31.01
CA SER A 141 77.44 15.52 32.31
C SER A 141 78.39 14.62 33.10
N ASN A 142 78.36 14.71 34.42
CA ASN A 142 79.17 13.86 35.30
C ASN A 142 78.57 12.44 35.42
N GLN A 143 79.32 11.43 34.97
CA GLN A 143 78.87 10.03 34.87
C GLN A 143 79.09 9.20 36.16
N ASN A 144 79.49 9.81 37.28
CA ASN A 144 79.89 9.10 38.49
C ASN A 144 78.72 8.60 39.37
N SER A 145 77.49 8.57 38.86
CA SER A 145 76.31 8.08 39.59
C SER A 145 75.69 6.85 38.91
N PRO A 146 75.08 5.93 39.68
CA PRO A 146 74.36 4.79 39.09
C PRO A 146 73.24 5.21 38.13
N LYS A 147 72.56 6.33 38.41
CA LYS A 147 71.52 6.88 37.53
C LYS A 147 72.11 7.42 36.22
N ALA A 148 73.30 8.02 36.27
CA ALA A 148 74.02 8.50 35.09
C ALA A 148 74.41 7.35 34.17
N LEU A 149 75.04 6.32 34.74
CA LEU A 149 75.40 5.11 34.01
C LEU A 149 74.17 4.41 33.41
N LYS A 150 73.05 4.34 34.16
CA LYS A 150 71.79 3.76 33.66
C LYS A 150 71.21 4.57 32.50
N GLY A 151 71.20 5.90 32.60
CA GLY A 151 70.75 6.78 31.50
C GLY A 151 71.62 6.66 30.25
N ALA A 152 72.95 6.64 30.43
CA ALA A 152 73.90 6.41 29.34
C ALA A 152 73.71 5.04 28.68
N PHE A 153 73.48 3.99 29.48
CA PHE A 153 73.22 2.65 28.99
C PHE A 153 71.94 2.56 28.15
N TYR A 154 70.84 3.20 28.58
CA TYR A 154 69.62 3.26 27.78
C TYR A 154 69.80 4.05 26.49
N ALA A 155 70.47 5.21 26.54
CA ALA A 155 70.79 5.99 25.35
C ALA A 155 71.65 5.19 24.35
N PHE A 156 72.64 4.45 24.85
CA PHE A 156 73.48 3.59 24.01
C PHE A 156 72.72 2.44 23.37
N GLN A 157 71.85 1.75 24.14
CA GLN A 157 70.99 0.69 23.59
C GLN A 157 70.03 1.22 22.53
N TYR A 158 69.46 2.40 22.75
CA TYR A 158 68.58 3.06 21.79
C TYR A 158 69.34 3.44 20.51
N ARG A 159 70.55 4.04 20.61
CA ARG A 159 71.40 4.39 19.46
C ARG A 159 71.90 3.18 18.67
N GLN A 160 72.26 2.10 19.36
CA GLN A 160 72.79 0.89 18.72
C GLN A 160 71.69 0.04 18.07
N GLY A 161 70.43 0.22 18.50
CA GLY A 161 69.31 -0.63 18.13
C GLY A 161 69.58 -2.08 18.53
N ALA A 162 69.11 -2.52 19.70
CA ALA A 162 69.39 -3.82 20.33
C ALA A 162 69.70 -4.99 19.36
N THR A 163 70.97 -5.13 18.95
CA THR A 163 71.43 -6.10 17.94
C THR A 163 71.42 -7.54 18.44
N SER A 164 71.28 -7.75 19.75
CA SER A 164 71.15 -9.07 20.38
C SER A 164 69.76 -9.68 20.26
N THR A 165 68.74 -8.89 19.92
CA THR A 165 67.36 -9.38 19.80
C THR A 165 66.85 -9.38 18.36
N VAL A 166 67.54 -8.72 17.42
CA VAL A 166 67.08 -8.58 16.02
C VAL A 166 66.77 -9.92 15.37
N GLU A 167 67.64 -10.92 15.53
CA GLU A 167 67.45 -12.24 14.91
C GLU A 167 66.26 -12.97 15.55
N SER A 168 66.18 -13.00 16.89
CA SER A 168 65.04 -13.59 17.62
C SER A 168 63.71 -12.86 17.38
N GLN A 169 63.75 -11.54 17.19
CA GLN A 169 62.58 -10.72 16.89
C GLN A 169 62.18 -10.91 15.43
N ALA A 170 63.12 -11.03 14.50
CA ALA A 170 62.85 -11.34 13.10
C ALA A 170 62.23 -12.72 12.95
N GLU A 171 62.77 -13.76 13.60
CA GLU A 171 62.16 -15.09 13.65
C GLU A 171 60.76 -15.06 14.27
N ALA A 172 60.58 -14.35 15.38
CA ALA A 172 59.25 -14.20 16.00
C ALA A 172 58.27 -13.44 15.10
N LEU A 173 58.73 -12.42 14.38
CA LEU A 173 57.91 -11.65 13.44
C LEU A 173 57.56 -12.45 12.19
N GLU A 174 58.48 -13.27 11.69
CA GLU A 174 58.29 -14.15 10.54
C GLU A 174 57.33 -15.30 10.90
N ALA A 175 57.47 -15.89 12.08
CA ALA A 175 56.53 -16.86 12.62
C ALA A 175 55.13 -16.25 12.79
N LEU A 176 55.03 -15.05 13.36
CA LEU A 176 53.77 -14.33 13.50
C LEU A 176 53.16 -13.97 12.13
N SER A 177 53.98 -13.52 11.18
CA SER A 177 53.55 -13.18 9.82
C SER A 177 53.01 -14.42 9.10
N SER A 178 53.70 -15.56 9.21
CA SER A 178 53.27 -16.84 8.66
C SER A 178 51.94 -17.31 9.29
N GLU A 179 51.81 -17.23 10.61
CA GLU A 179 50.58 -17.55 11.32
C GLU A 179 49.42 -16.64 10.91
N TRP A 180 49.65 -15.33 10.86
CA TRP A 180 48.67 -14.35 10.41
C TRP A 180 48.25 -14.59 8.97
N ASN A 181 49.19 -14.86 8.08
CA ASN A 181 48.90 -15.15 6.68
C ASN A 181 48.08 -16.44 6.54
N GLY A 182 48.37 -17.47 7.34
CA GLY A 182 47.56 -18.70 7.43
C GLY A 182 46.14 -18.43 7.92
N ARG A 183 45.98 -17.70 9.03
CA ARG A 183 44.67 -17.33 9.59
C ARG A 183 43.87 -16.45 8.63
N PHE A 184 44.52 -15.46 8.02
CA PHE A 184 43.90 -14.57 7.05
C PHE A 184 43.44 -15.34 5.81
N ASN A 185 44.26 -16.23 5.26
CA ASN A 185 43.87 -17.08 4.14
C ASN A 185 42.70 -18.00 4.50
N GLN A 186 42.71 -18.62 5.68
CA GLN A 186 41.61 -19.46 6.14
C GLN A 186 40.31 -18.65 6.31
N GLN A 187 40.38 -17.46 6.90
CA GLN A 187 39.24 -16.56 7.04
C GLN A 187 38.73 -16.08 5.67
N HIS A 188 39.64 -15.74 4.75
CA HIS A 188 39.31 -15.32 3.40
C HIS A 188 38.62 -16.44 2.62
N LEU A 189 39.12 -17.68 2.70
CA LEU A 189 38.48 -18.85 2.11
C LEU A 189 37.11 -19.13 2.73
N GLY A 190 36.98 -19.00 4.06
CA GLY A 190 35.70 -19.14 4.75
C GLY A 190 34.67 -18.10 4.33
N LEU A 191 35.06 -16.83 4.26
CA LEU A 191 34.21 -15.75 3.77
C LEU A 191 33.83 -15.94 2.30
N ARG A 192 34.76 -16.42 1.46
CA ARG A 192 34.48 -16.72 0.05
C ARG A 192 33.45 -17.84 -0.09
N ALA A 193 33.58 -18.92 0.68
CA ALA A 193 32.62 -20.03 0.68
C ALA A 193 31.23 -19.58 1.18
N GLN A 194 31.17 -18.75 2.21
CA GLN A 194 29.90 -18.16 2.69
C GLN A 194 29.27 -17.25 1.63
N ASN A 195 30.06 -16.40 0.97
CA ASN A 195 29.56 -15.55 -0.10
C ASN A 195 29.04 -16.36 -1.29
N GLU A 196 29.71 -17.45 -1.66
CA GLU A 196 29.28 -18.33 -2.75
C GLU A 196 27.95 -19.02 -2.39
N ALA A 197 27.80 -19.52 -1.16
CA ALA A 197 26.54 -20.09 -0.67
C ALA A 197 25.40 -19.05 -0.64
N LEU A 198 25.68 -17.81 -0.18
CA LEU A 198 24.69 -16.72 -0.19
C LEU A 198 24.28 -16.33 -1.61
N ILE A 199 25.21 -16.33 -2.57
CA ILE A 199 24.90 -16.05 -3.98
C ILE A 199 23.98 -17.14 -4.55
N GLU A 200 24.23 -18.40 -4.21
CA GLU A 200 23.38 -19.53 -4.61
C GLU A 200 21.98 -19.40 -4.01
N GLU A 201 21.87 -19.13 -2.70
CA GLU A 201 20.59 -18.94 -2.01
C GLU A 201 19.80 -17.73 -2.56
N ILE A 202 20.47 -16.61 -2.84
CA ILE A 202 19.85 -15.45 -3.49
C ILE A 202 19.37 -15.80 -4.91
N GLY A 203 20.13 -16.62 -5.63
CA GLY A 203 19.75 -17.13 -6.95
C GLY A 203 18.45 -17.94 -6.90
N ASP A 204 18.39 -18.92 -6.00
CA ASP A 204 17.22 -19.78 -5.79
C ASP A 204 16.00 -18.96 -5.33
N LEU A 205 16.16 -18.06 -4.35
CA LEU A 205 15.09 -17.17 -3.90
C LEU A 205 14.55 -16.28 -5.03
N ARG A 206 15.43 -15.80 -5.92
CA ARG A 206 15.02 -14.98 -7.07
C ARG A 206 14.23 -15.80 -8.08
N GLU A 207 14.60 -17.05 -8.31
CA GLU A 207 13.87 -17.97 -9.17
C GLU A 207 12.49 -18.29 -8.57
N GLN A 208 12.43 -18.66 -7.29
CA GLN A 208 11.16 -18.89 -6.58
C GLN A 208 10.24 -17.67 -6.63
N PHE A 209 10.78 -16.47 -6.39
CA PHE A 209 10.00 -15.23 -6.46
C PHE A 209 9.49 -14.94 -7.87
N SER A 210 10.29 -15.21 -8.90
CA SER A 210 9.87 -15.08 -10.30
C SER A 210 8.73 -16.04 -10.63
N ASN A 211 8.84 -17.30 -10.22
CA ASN A 211 7.81 -18.33 -10.43
C ASN A 211 6.51 -17.96 -9.69
N LEU A 212 6.60 -17.57 -8.42
CA LEU A 212 5.46 -17.14 -7.63
C LEU A 212 4.77 -15.92 -8.26
N LYS A 213 5.54 -14.95 -8.75
CA LYS A 213 4.98 -13.77 -9.43
C LYS A 213 4.22 -14.16 -10.69
N GLN A 214 4.75 -15.09 -11.47
CA GLN A 214 4.11 -15.58 -12.70
C GLN A 214 2.82 -16.35 -12.37
N GLU A 215 2.86 -17.20 -11.34
CA GLU A 215 1.69 -17.96 -10.88
C GLU A 215 0.57 -17.04 -10.36
N ILE A 216 0.91 -16.03 -9.55
CA ILE A 216 -0.05 -15.02 -9.09
C ILE A 216 -0.64 -14.24 -10.25
N ALA A 217 0.17 -13.88 -11.25
CA ALA A 217 -0.33 -13.17 -12.43
C ALA A 217 -1.33 -14.03 -13.22
N ALA A 218 -1.00 -15.31 -13.44
CA ALA A 218 -1.88 -16.26 -14.12
C ALA A 218 -3.19 -16.49 -13.34
N GLN A 219 -3.10 -16.75 -12.03
CA GLN A 219 -4.28 -16.94 -11.18
C GLN A 219 -5.16 -15.68 -11.13
N LYS A 220 -4.56 -14.49 -11.11
CA LYS A 220 -5.30 -13.24 -11.14
C LYS A 220 -6.05 -13.07 -12.46
N GLU A 221 -5.40 -13.36 -13.59
CA GLU A 221 -6.03 -13.29 -14.91
C GLU A 221 -7.19 -14.28 -15.03
N GLU A 222 -7.00 -15.52 -14.56
CA GLU A 222 -8.04 -16.54 -14.49
C GLU A 222 -9.23 -16.09 -13.61
N GLN A 223 -8.96 -15.59 -12.40
CA GLN A 223 -10.01 -15.11 -11.50
C GLN A 223 -10.77 -13.90 -12.05
N VAL A 224 -10.07 -12.94 -12.68
CA VAL A 224 -10.71 -11.78 -13.31
C VAL A 224 -11.62 -12.24 -14.45
N THR A 225 -11.16 -13.18 -15.26
CA THR A 225 -11.94 -13.72 -16.38
C THR A 225 -13.18 -14.46 -15.85
N ALA A 226 -13.01 -15.36 -14.89
CA ALA A 226 -14.12 -16.10 -14.28
C ALA A 226 -15.13 -15.17 -13.59
N PHE A 227 -14.67 -14.15 -12.88
CA PHE A 227 -15.53 -13.17 -12.22
C PHE A 227 -16.31 -12.33 -13.22
N ASN A 228 -15.66 -11.86 -14.30
CA ASN A 228 -16.34 -11.11 -15.36
C ASN A 228 -17.39 -11.97 -16.07
N THR A 229 -17.08 -13.22 -16.38
CA THR A 229 -18.07 -14.16 -16.93
C THR A 229 -19.25 -14.35 -16.00
N GLN A 230 -19.01 -14.51 -14.70
CA GLN A 230 -20.09 -14.63 -13.71
C GLN A 230 -20.95 -13.35 -13.62
N ILE A 231 -20.34 -12.16 -13.73
CA ILE A 231 -21.06 -10.89 -13.80
C ILE A 231 -21.93 -10.84 -15.05
N GLU A 232 -21.37 -11.12 -16.23
CA GLU A 232 -22.12 -11.10 -17.49
C GLU A 232 -23.29 -12.08 -17.48
N GLU A 233 -23.09 -13.30 -16.96
CA GLU A 233 -24.15 -14.29 -16.80
C GLU A 233 -25.22 -13.82 -15.81
N SER A 234 -24.82 -13.18 -14.71
CA SER A 234 -25.75 -12.66 -13.70
C SER A 234 -26.55 -11.47 -14.24
N GLU A 235 -25.91 -10.55 -14.98
CA GLU A 235 -26.57 -9.43 -15.65
C GLU A 235 -27.58 -9.92 -16.68
N LYS A 236 -27.20 -10.90 -17.51
CA LYS A 236 -28.12 -11.53 -18.46
C LYS A 236 -29.30 -12.19 -17.75
N THR A 237 -29.04 -12.97 -16.70
CA THR A 237 -30.10 -13.63 -15.92
C THR A 237 -31.04 -12.62 -15.28
N LEU A 238 -30.51 -11.53 -14.70
CA LEU A 238 -31.33 -10.46 -14.12
C LEU A 238 -32.16 -9.74 -15.17
N SER A 239 -31.60 -9.48 -16.35
CA SER A 239 -32.32 -8.92 -17.49
C SER A 239 -33.46 -9.84 -17.95
N ASP A 240 -33.20 -11.14 -18.09
CA ASP A 240 -34.20 -12.13 -18.49
C ASP A 240 -35.32 -12.25 -17.43
N ILE A 241 -34.97 -12.22 -16.14
CA ILE A 241 -35.95 -12.20 -15.04
C ILE A 241 -36.79 -10.92 -15.09
N ALA A 242 -36.17 -9.75 -15.28
CA ALA A 242 -36.87 -8.47 -15.35
C ALA A 242 -37.87 -8.46 -16.52
N HIS A 243 -37.45 -8.91 -17.70
CA HIS A 243 -38.31 -9.00 -18.88
C HIS A 243 -39.49 -9.97 -18.66
N THR A 244 -39.20 -11.17 -18.13
CA THR A 244 -40.23 -12.17 -17.80
C THR A 244 -41.22 -11.64 -16.76
N TYR A 245 -40.76 -10.87 -15.78
CA TYR A 245 -41.59 -10.29 -14.73
C TYR A 245 -42.52 -9.20 -15.27
N ASP A 246 -42.02 -8.30 -16.13
CA ASP A 246 -42.83 -7.27 -16.77
C ASP A 246 -43.94 -7.86 -17.65
N GLU A 247 -43.62 -8.89 -18.45
CA GLU A 247 -44.63 -9.62 -19.25
C GLU A 247 -45.67 -10.32 -18.36
N LYS A 248 -45.22 -10.94 -17.25
CA LYS A 248 -46.12 -11.59 -16.30
C LYS A 248 -47.08 -10.60 -15.63
N LEU A 249 -46.62 -9.39 -15.32
CA LEU A 249 -47.45 -8.37 -14.70
C LEU A 249 -48.58 -7.90 -15.64
N ALA A 250 -48.26 -7.68 -16.93
CA ALA A 250 -49.25 -7.29 -17.93
C ALA A 250 -50.31 -8.39 -18.19
N LEU A 251 -49.89 -9.66 -18.18
CA LEU A 251 -50.78 -10.78 -18.47
C LEU A 251 -51.58 -11.25 -17.25
N GLN A 252 -51.07 -11.07 -16.03
CA GLN A 252 -51.80 -11.40 -14.81
C GLN A 252 -53.08 -10.56 -14.67
N ALA A 253 -53.05 -9.29 -15.08
CA ALA A 253 -54.25 -8.45 -15.16
C ALA A 253 -55.31 -9.03 -16.11
N SER A 254 -54.89 -9.61 -17.24
CA SER A 254 -55.77 -10.24 -18.22
C SER A 254 -56.36 -11.56 -17.70
N VAL A 255 -55.54 -12.40 -17.05
CA VAL A 255 -56.02 -13.64 -16.39
C VAL A 255 -57.06 -13.30 -15.32
N GLN A 256 -56.80 -12.28 -14.50
CA GLN A 256 -57.73 -11.85 -13.46
C GLN A 256 -59.07 -11.40 -14.06
N TYR A 257 -59.04 -10.55 -15.09
CA TYR A 257 -60.26 -10.08 -15.77
C TYR A 257 -61.13 -11.23 -16.29
N TRP A 258 -60.54 -12.21 -17.01
CA TRP A 258 -61.30 -13.32 -17.56
C TRP A 258 -61.76 -14.31 -16.50
N SER A 259 -60.98 -14.52 -15.44
CA SER A 259 -61.39 -15.29 -14.27
C SER A 259 -62.59 -14.65 -13.56
N ASP A 260 -62.55 -13.33 -13.32
CA ASP A 260 -63.66 -12.60 -12.70
C ASP A 260 -64.93 -12.68 -13.58
N LYS A 261 -64.77 -12.59 -14.90
CA LYS A 261 -65.87 -12.70 -15.86
C LYS A 261 -66.46 -14.11 -15.92
N ARG A 262 -65.63 -15.16 -15.86
CA ARG A 262 -66.07 -16.56 -15.73
C ARG A 262 -66.91 -16.73 -14.46
N ASP A 263 -66.46 -16.18 -13.34
CA ASP A 263 -67.14 -16.31 -12.05
C ASP A 263 -68.48 -15.56 -12.05
N LEU A 264 -68.55 -14.40 -12.71
CA LEU A 264 -69.79 -13.67 -12.95
C LEU A 264 -70.80 -14.52 -13.73
N HIS A 265 -70.40 -15.07 -14.89
CA HIS A 265 -71.30 -15.89 -15.70
C HIS A 265 -71.71 -17.18 -14.99
N THR A 266 -70.84 -17.77 -14.18
CA THR A 266 -71.16 -18.92 -13.31
C THR A 266 -72.24 -18.57 -12.30
N ARG A 267 -72.12 -17.42 -11.64
CA ARG A 267 -73.11 -16.95 -10.67
C ARG A 267 -74.47 -16.69 -11.35
N VAL A 268 -74.48 -16.01 -12.48
CA VAL A 268 -75.70 -15.76 -13.27
C VAL A 268 -76.34 -17.08 -13.69
N MET A 269 -75.54 -18.04 -14.16
CA MET A 269 -76.01 -19.37 -14.56
C MET A 269 -76.68 -20.12 -13.38
N TRP A 270 -76.10 -20.07 -12.18
CA TRP A 270 -76.72 -20.66 -10.99
C TRP A 270 -78.05 -20.00 -10.61
N TRP A 271 -78.12 -18.66 -10.63
CA TRP A 271 -79.37 -17.93 -10.35
C TRP A 271 -80.45 -18.21 -11.40
N VAL A 272 -80.10 -18.14 -12.69
CA VAL A 272 -81.04 -18.42 -13.80
C VAL A 272 -81.47 -19.88 -13.78
N GLY A 273 -80.54 -20.82 -13.56
CA GLY A 273 -80.84 -22.25 -13.48
C GLY A 273 -81.79 -22.57 -12.33
N GLY A 274 -81.51 -22.07 -11.12
CA GLY A 274 -82.38 -22.23 -9.96
C GLY A 274 -83.77 -21.62 -10.18
N SER A 275 -83.83 -20.39 -10.71
CA SER A 275 -85.10 -19.72 -11.05
C SER A 275 -85.90 -20.49 -12.11
N THR A 276 -85.23 -21.03 -13.13
CA THR A 276 -85.87 -21.82 -14.19
C THR A 276 -86.45 -23.12 -13.64
N LEU A 277 -85.72 -23.81 -12.76
CA LEU A 277 -86.18 -25.05 -12.14
C LEU A 277 -87.40 -24.80 -11.25
N LEU A 278 -87.37 -23.74 -10.43
CA LEU A 278 -88.53 -23.32 -9.63
C LEU A 278 -89.73 -22.98 -10.51
N LEU A 279 -89.53 -22.20 -11.58
CA LEU A 279 -90.61 -21.84 -12.51
C LEU A 279 -91.21 -23.08 -13.21
N ALA A 280 -90.37 -24.02 -13.63
CA ALA A 280 -90.81 -25.27 -14.24
C ALA A 280 -91.58 -26.14 -13.23
N ALA A 281 -91.13 -26.21 -11.98
CA ALA A 281 -91.82 -26.93 -10.91
C ALA A 281 -93.17 -26.29 -10.56
N LEU A 282 -93.25 -24.95 -10.51
CA LEU A 282 -94.51 -24.22 -10.28
C LEU A 282 -95.48 -24.38 -11.44
N THR A 283 -95.00 -24.29 -12.68
CA THR A 283 -95.84 -24.44 -13.88
C THR A 283 -96.33 -25.89 -14.01
N GLY A 284 -95.43 -26.87 -13.90
CA GLY A 284 -95.75 -28.29 -14.01
C GLY A 284 -96.58 -28.80 -12.82
N GLY A 285 -96.16 -28.48 -11.59
CA GLY A 285 -96.89 -28.83 -10.37
C GLY A 285 -98.24 -28.14 -10.28
N GLY A 286 -98.32 -26.86 -10.63
CA GLY A 286 -99.57 -26.11 -10.74
C GLY A 286 -100.52 -26.72 -11.76
N PHE A 287 -100.00 -27.13 -12.92
CA PHE A 287 -100.79 -27.83 -13.94
C PHE A 287 -101.32 -29.18 -13.44
N VAL A 288 -100.49 -30.00 -12.81
CA VAL A 288 -100.90 -31.32 -12.26
C VAL A 288 -101.98 -31.15 -11.17
N LEU A 289 -101.80 -30.19 -10.25
CA LEU A 289 -102.78 -29.91 -9.20
C LEU A 289 -104.10 -29.39 -9.78
N ALA A 290 -104.03 -28.49 -10.77
CA ALA A 290 -105.22 -27.99 -11.48
C ALA A 290 -105.95 -29.11 -12.24
N ALA A 291 -105.21 -29.96 -12.95
CA ALA A 291 -105.74 -31.11 -13.66
C ALA A 291 -106.40 -32.13 -12.71
N HIS A 292 -105.79 -32.43 -11.56
CA HIS A 292 -106.37 -33.34 -10.57
C HIS A 292 -107.69 -32.81 -10.00
N LYS A 293 -107.77 -31.51 -9.69
CA LYS A 293 -109.04 -30.88 -9.25
C LYS A 293 -110.12 -30.88 -10.33
N LEU A 294 -109.74 -30.67 -11.60
CA LEU A 294 -110.68 -30.69 -12.72
C LEU A 294 -111.21 -32.09 -13.04
N LEU A 295 -110.38 -33.14 -12.89
CA LEU A 295 -110.77 -34.53 -13.13
C LEU A 295 -111.75 -35.10 -12.08
N GLN A 296 -111.92 -34.43 -10.93
CA GLN A 296 -112.86 -34.82 -9.89
C GLN A 296 -114.27 -34.22 -10.08
N VAL A 297 -114.46 -33.36 -11.09
CA VAL A 297 -115.73 -32.67 -11.39
C VAL A 297 -116.32 -33.23 -12.70
N THR A 298 -117.65 -33.34 -12.79
CA THR A 298 -118.34 -33.79 -14.02
C THR A 298 -118.08 -32.78 -15.15
N VAL A 299 -117.64 -33.26 -16.33
CA VAL A 299 -117.17 -32.42 -17.45
C VAL A 299 -118.18 -31.34 -17.90
N SER A 300 -119.48 -31.53 -17.64
CA SER A 300 -120.55 -30.58 -17.97
C SER A 300 -120.59 -29.32 -17.08
N GLU A 301 -119.84 -29.26 -15.97
CA GLU A 301 -119.88 -28.14 -15.00
C GLU A 301 -118.65 -27.23 -15.05
N VAL A 302 -117.69 -27.51 -15.94
CA VAL A 302 -116.45 -26.72 -16.03
C VAL A 302 -116.66 -25.48 -16.90
N GLU A 303 -116.52 -24.30 -16.31
CA GLU A 303 -116.57 -23.02 -17.04
C GLU A 303 -115.42 -22.91 -18.06
N LEU A 304 -115.73 -22.69 -19.34
CA LEU A 304 -114.75 -22.65 -20.45
C LEU A 304 -113.58 -21.67 -20.21
N TRP A 305 -113.83 -20.54 -19.56
CA TRP A 305 -112.79 -19.52 -19.31
C TRP A 305 -111.68 -20.04 -18.37
N ARG A 306 -112.00 -20.96 -17.44
CA ARG A 306 -111.01 -21.56 -16.52
C ARG A 306 -110.02 -22.46 -17.27
N LEU A 307 -110.53 -23.22 -18.24
CA LEU A 307 -109.70 -24.03 -19.14
C LEU A 307 -108.82 -23.13 -20.03
N GLY A 308 -109.38 -22.03 -20.52
CA GLY A 308 -108.63 -21.02 -21.29
C GLY A 308 -107.48 -20.40 -20.49
N VAL A 309 -107.71 -20.00 -19.24
CA VAL A 309 -106.68 -19.46 -18.35
C VAL A 309 -105.62 -20.52 -18.02
N MET A 310 -106.00 -21.77 -17.78
CA MET A 310 -105.05 -22.86 -17.52
C MET A 310 -104.13 -23.11 -18.72
N LEU A 311 -104.68 -23.16 -19.94
CA LEU A 311 -103.91 -23.31 -21.16
C LEU A 311 -102.99 -22.10 -21.40
N ALA A 312 -103.47 -20.88 -21.14
CA ALA A 312 -102.68 -19.66 -21.26
C ALA A 312 -101.48 -19.67 -20.30
N ILE A 313 -101.70 -19.98 -19.00
CA ILE A 313 -100.62 -20.05 -17.99
C ILE A 313 -99.61 -21.16 -18.33
N SER A 314 -100.08 -22.34 -18.76
CA SER A 314 -99.20 -23.44 -19.14
C SER A 314 -98.35 -23.09 -20.37
N THR A 315 -98.97 -22.50 -21.40
CA THR A 315 -98.28 -22.10 -22.63
C THR A 315 -97.26 -20.99 -22.34
N PHE A 316 -97.66 -19.99 -21.55
CA PHE A 316 -96.78 -18.90 -21.13
C PHE A 316 -95.64 -19.41 -20.25
N GLY A 317 -95.91 -20.30 -19.29
CA GLY A 317 -94.88 -20.90 -18.44
C GLY A 317 -93.84 -21.68 -19.24
N ILE A 318 -94.27 -22.52 -20.18
CA ILE A 318 -93.36 -23.23 -21.10
C ILE A 318 -92.53 -22.24 -21.92
N TRP A 319 -93.13 -21.16 -22.41
CA TRP A 319 -92.42 -20.12 -23.15
C TRP A 319 -91.36 -19.41 -22.30
N VAL A 320 -91.68 -19.01 -21.06
CA VAL A 320 -90.71 -18.39 -20.14
C VAL A 320 -89.61 -19.37 -19.76
N THR A 321 -89.93 -20.64 -19.46
CA THR A 321 -88.92 -21.68 -19.19
C THR A 321 -87.98 -21.85 -20.38
N ARG A 322 -88.49 -21.86 -21.62
CA ARG A 322 -87.67 -21.90 -22.84
C ARG A 322 -86.79 -20.65 -22.97
N LEU A 323 -87.29 -19.46 -22.65
CA LEU A 323 -86.51 -18.23 -22.67
C LEU A 323 -85.37 -18.26 -21.63
N SER A 324 -85.66 -18.68 -20.40
CA SER A 324 -84.65 -18.80 -19.34
C SER A 324 -83.60 -19.87 -19.66
N ALA A 325 -84.01 -21.00 -20.26
CA ALA A 325 -83.07 -22.01 -20.74
C ALA A 325 -82.11 -21.46 -21.81
N LYS A 326 -82.60 -20.57 -22.70
CA LYS A 326 -81.75 -19.89 -23.69
C LYS A 326 -80.73 -18.95 -23.03
N ILE A 327 -81.16 -18.17 -22.02
CA ILE A 327 -80.26 -17.29 -21.25
C ILE A 327 -79.20 -18.11 -20.49
N PHE A 328 -79.60 -19.27 -19.93
CA PHE A 328 -78.70 -20.20 -19.27
C PHE A 328 -77.63 -20.73 -20.23
N ILE A 329 -78.02 -21.23 -21.41
CA ILE A 329 -77.08 -21.72 -22.43
C ILE A 329 -76.15 -20.60 -22.90
N SER A 330 -76.67 -19.37 -23.07
CA SER A 330 -75.82 -18.24 -23.45
C SER A 330 -74.76 -17.92 -22.40
N ASN A 331 -75.11 -17.93 -21.11
CA ASN A 331 -74.15 -17.70 -20.03
C ASN A 331 -73.19 -18.87 -19.87
N LEU A 332 -73.64 -20.11 -20.15
CA LEU A 332 -72.77 -21.27 -20.18
C LEU A 332 -71.69 -21.12 -21.27
N HIS A 333 -72.05 -20.71 -22.49
CA HIS A 333 -71.08 -20.45 -23.56
C HIS A 333 -70.11 -19.33 -23.20
N LEU A 334 -70.59 -18.21 -22.63
CA LEU A 334 -69.72 -17.12 -22.21
C LEU A 334 -68.77 -17.52 -21.06
N ARG A 335 -69.25 -18.39 -20.15
CA ARG A 335 -68.39 -18.98 -19.13
C ARG A 335 -67.31 -19.85 -19.76
N THR A 336 -67.68 -20.74 -20.67
CA THR A 336 -66.72 -21.63 -21.36
C THR A 336 -65.71 -20.82 -22.17
N ASP A 337 -66.12 -19.78 -22.90
CA ASP A 337 -65.22 -18.87 -23.63
C ASP A 337 -64.25 -18.16 -22.68
N ALA A 338 -64.71 -17.68 -21.53
CA ALA A 338 -63.83 -17.08 -20.53
C ALA A 338 -62.83 -18.08 -19.94
N ASP A 339 -63.26 -19.33 -19.70
CA ASP A 339 -62.42 -20.40 -19.15
C ASP A 339 -61.37 -20.90 -20.16
N GLU A 340 -61.75 -21.02 -21.44
CA GLU A 340 -60.85 -21.29 -22.56
C GLU A 340 -59.78 -20.20 -22.67
N ARG A 341 -60.16 -18.92 -22.56
CA ARG A 341 -59.21 -17.79 -22.58
C ARG A 341 -58.26 -17.80 -21.39
N VAL A 342 -58.73 -18.09 -20.19
CA VAL A 342 -57.85 -18.24 -19.02
C VAL A 342 -56.82 -19.35 -19.26
N THR A 343 -57.27 -20.51 -19.74
CA THR A 343 -56.40 -21.66 -20.03
C THR A 343 -55.38 -21.34 -21.13
N MET A 344 -55.80 -20.65 -22.20
CA MET A 344 -54.89 -20.20 -23.26
C MET A 344 -53.83 -19.22 -22.74
N ILE A 345 -54.19 -18.21 -21.93
CA ILE A 345 -53.21 -17.26 -21.37
C ILE A 345 -52.24 -17.97 -20.43
N GLN A 346 -52.73 -18.89 -19.58
CA GLN A 346 -51.88 -19.66 -18.66
C GLN A 346 -50.93 -20.60 -19.41
N THR A 347 -51.39 -21.21 -20.51
CA THR A 347 -50.57 -22.07 -21.36
C THR A 347 -49.50 -21.25 -22.09
N TYR A 348 -49.86 -20.07 -22.61
CA TYR A 348 -48.91 -19.10 -23.17
C TYR A 348 -47.83 -18.68 -22.15
N LEU A 349 -48.22 -18.40 -20.91
CA LEU A 349 -47.29 -18.08 -19.82
C LEU A 349 -46.35 -19.25 -19.46
N ALA A 350 -46.85 -20.49 -19.52
CA ALA A 350 -46.02 -21.67 -19.28
C ALA A 350 -44.95 -21.83 -20.38
N LEU A 351 -45.32 -21.62 -21.65
CA LEU A 351 -44.41 -21.70 -22.80
C LEU A 351 -43.35 -20.59 -22.79
N LEU A 352 -43.73 -19.36 -22.44
CA LEU A 352 -42.78 -18.25 -22.27
C LEU A 352 -41.74 -18.57 -21.18
N ARG A 353 -42.16 -19.14 -20.04
CA ARG A 353 -41.27 -19.49 -18.93
C ARG A 353 -40.25 -20.58 -19.29
N GLU A 354 -40.60 -21.50 -20.17
CA GLU A 354 -39.72 -22.59 -20.61
C GLU A 354 -38.75 -22.16 -21.73
N GLY A 355 -38.73 -20.86 -22.08
CA GLY A 355 -37.89 -20.32 -23.16
C GLY A 355 -38.35 -20.74 -24.56
N SER A 356 -39.50 -21.39 -24.67
CA SER A 356 -40.14 -21.84 -25.92
C SER A 356 -41.34 -20.94 -26.24
N GLY A 357 -41.16 -19.62 -26.06
CA GLY A 357 -42.17 -18.62 -26.38
C GLY A 357 -42.47 -18.61 -27.89
N PRO A 358 -43.74 -18.45 -28.29
CA PRO A 358 -44.11 -18.42 -29.71
C PRO A 358 -43.53 -17.17 -30.40
N MET A 359 -43.16 -17.30 -31.68
CA MET A 359 -42.53 -16.21 -32.46
C MET A 359 -43.47 -15.01 -32.63
N ASP A 360 -42.97 -13.83 -32.99
CA ASP A 360 -43.77 -12.59 -33.05
C ASP A 360 -45.05 -12.71 -33.92
N GLU A 361 -45.00 -13.51 -34.99
CA GLU A 361 -46.16 -13.81 -35.84
C GLU A 361 -47.23 -14.67 -35.10
N GLU A 362 -46.79 -15.66 -34.34
CA GLU A 362 -47.64 -16.53 -33.52
C GLU A 362 -48.20 -15.77 -32.30
N ARG A 363 -47.41 -14.85 -31.71
CA ARG A 363 -47.84 -13.92 -30.66
C ARG A 363 -48.99 -13.05 -31.15
N GLN A 364 -48.89 -12.50 -32.37
CA GLN A 364 -49.99 -11.70 -32.95
C GLN A 364 -51.26 -12.54 -33.15
N LEU A 365 -51.14 -13.78 -33.61
CA LEU A 365 -52.27 -14.70 -33.77
C LEU A 365 -52.95 -15.04 -32.43
N ILE A 366 -52.16 -15.32 -31.40
CA ILE A 366 -52.65 -15.63 -30.05
C ILE A 366 -53.36 -14.40 -29.45
N LEU A 367 -52.78 -13.21 -29.56
CA LEU A 367 -53.39 -11.97 -29.08
C LEU A 367 -54.69 -11.64 -29.83
N GLN A 368 -54.74 -11.80 -31.15
CA GLN A 368 -55.97 -11.62 -31.92
C GLN A 368 -57.07 -12.60 -31.50
N THR A 369 -56.72 -13.85 -31.22
CA THR A 369 -57.65 -14.86 -30.72
C THR A 369 -58.18 -14.50 -29.32
N LEU A 370 -57.30 -14.02 -28.44
CA LEU A 370 -57.62 -13.60 -27.07
C LEU A 370 -58.51 -12.35 -26.99
N PHE A 371 -58.32 -11.39 -27.89
CA PHE A 371 -59.07 -10.13 -27.91
C PHE A 371 -60.28 -10.15 -28.85
N ARG A 372 -60.59 -11.26 -29.51
CA ARG A 372 -61.79 -11.36 -30.35
C ARG A 372 -63.05 -11.15 -29.49
N PRO A 373 -64.02 -10.32 -29.93
CA PRO A 373 -65.29 -10.21 -29.23
C PRO A 373 -65.99 -11.57 -29.14
N SER A 374 -66.51 -11.91 -27.97
CA SER A 374 -67.25 -13.16 -27.75
C SER A 374 -68.54 -13.12 -28.57
N SER A 375 -68.63 -13.96 -29.60
CA SER A 375 -69.81 -14.07 -30.44
C SER A 375 -70.91 -14.84 -29.72
N THR A 376 -71.77 -14.16 -28.98
CA THR A 376 -73.03 -14.79 -28.55
C THR A 376 -73.98 -14.80 -29.73
N GLY A 377 -74.20 -15.96 -30.35
CA GLY A 377 -75.18 -16.14 -31.45
C GLY A 377 -76.65 -15.92 -31.06
N PHE A 378 -76.91 -15.28 -29.91
CA PHE A 378 -78.24 -14.95 -29.41
C PHE A 378 -78.63 -13.48 -29.63
N ILE A 379 -77.66 -12.60 -29.86
CA ILE A 379 -77.89 -11.30 -30.47
C ILE A 379 -77.36 -11.45 -31.89
N LYS A 380 -78.27 -11.70 -32.85
CA LYS A 380 -77.97 -11.31 -34.22
C LYS A 380 -77.78 -9.79 -34.18
N ASP A 381 -76.70 -9.31 -34.77
CA ASP A 381 -76.53 -7.93 -35.20
C ASP A 381 -77.63 -7.55 -36.21
N ASP A 382 -78.86 -7.40 -35.74
CA ASP A 382 -79.93 -6.61 -36.35
C ASP A 382 -80.31 -5.48 -35.37
N GLY A 383 -79.29 -4.87 -34.74
CA GLY A 383 -79.39 -3.52 -34.22
C GLY A 383 -79.12 -2.55 -35.38
N PRO A 384 -79.92 -1.48 -35.57
CA PRO A 384 -79.83 -0.66 -36.76
C PRO A 384 -78.42 -0.08 -36.87
N SER A 385 -77.84 -0.20 -38.07
CA SER A 385 -76.61 0.44 -38.52
C SER A 385 -76.72 1.97 -38.47
N SER A 386 -76.85 2.56 -37.28
CA SER A 386 -77.23 3.97 -37.11
C SER A 386 -76.68 4.60 -35.83
N PHE A 387 -75.41 4.32 -35.50
CA PHE A 387 -74.63 5.22 -34.65
C PHE A 387 -73.43 5.78 -35.42
N HIS A 388 -72.76 4.92 -36.19
CA HIS A 388 -71.67 5.35 -37.08
C HIS A 388 -72.17 6.30 -38.20
N GLU A 389 -73.32 6.03 -38.83
CA GLU A 389 -73.95 6.95 -39.81
C GLU A 389 -74.46 8.26 -39.18
N LEU A 390 -74.88 8.22 -37.91
CA LEU A 390 -75.41 9.39 -37.21
C LEU A 390 -74.28 10.35 -36.81
N VAL A 391 -73.13 9.80 -36.44
CA VAL A 391 -71.90 10.57 -36.14
C VAL A 391 -71.26 11.11 -37.43
N THR A 392 -71.18 10.31 -38.51
CA THR A 392 -70.62 10.80 -39.78
C THR A 392 -71.51 11.83 -40.48
N ASN A 393 -72.85 11.73 -40.39
CA ASN A 393 -73.73 12.75 -40.97
C ASN A 393 -73.73 14.09 -40.21
N VAL A 394 -73.42 14.08 -38.90
CA VAL A 394 -73.24 15.31 -38.11
C VAL A 394 -71.86 15.93 -38.37
N LEU A 395 -70.83 15.12 -38.63
CA LEU A 395 -69.47 15.59 -38.94
C LEU A 395 -69.31 16.06 -40.40
N ASN A 396 -70.04 15.49 -41.37
CA ASN A 396 -70.01 15.92 -42.78
C ASN A 396 -70.95 17.08 -43.12
N LYS A 397 -71.65 17.64 -42.13
CA LYS A 397 -72.48 18.84 -42.29
C LYS A 397 -71.82 20.04 -41.60
N LYS A 398 -70.58 20.33 -42.00
CA LYS A 398 -69.97 21.67 -41.89
C LYS A 398 -68.95 21.90 -42.98
#